data_AF-A0A5C6VML3-F1
#
_entry.id   AF-A0A5C6VML3-F1
#
_cell.length_a   1.000
_cell.length_b   1.000
_cell.length_c   1.000
_cell.angle_alpha   90.00
_cell.angle_beta   90.00
_cell.angle_gamma   90.00
#
_symmetry.space_group_name_H-M   'P 1'
#
loop_
_entity.id
_entity.type
_entity.pdbx_description
1 polymer ?
#
loop_
_entity_poly.entity_id
_entity_poly.type
_entity_poly.pdbx_seq_one_letter_code
_entity_poly.pdbx_strand_id
1 'polypeptide(L)'
;MDIKSLNGEQLRLAIAQAEKDIAVYERLKAAGKLLASLQAEQKGRVQAYEAEQANKLEREIARWDVREIAHDPKAADPTLLGRRLVTMVDKETGRTETVSLIGLTSYQKAAILRVPHTIPADILALADTPDAALERWLIAARRGFLAEDRAYVSKFL
;
A
#
# COMPACT_ATOMS: atom_id res chain seq x y z
N MET A 1 5.13 45.07 -22.60
CA MET A 1 4.98 45.78 -23.88
C MET A 1 3.82 46.74 -23.71
N ASP A 2 4.01 48.04 -23.94
CA ASP A 2 2.96 49.03 -23.70
C ASP A 2 1.99 49.05 -24.90
N ILE A 3 0.70 48.74 -24.69
CA ILE A 3 -0.30 48.64 -25.77
C ILE A 3 -0.42 49.95 -26.56
N LYS A 4 -0.08 51.07 -25.91
CA LYS A 4 -0.13 52.41 -26.50
C LYS A 4 0.95 52.65 -27.58
N SER A 5 1.96 51.80 -27.70
CA SER A 5 3.07 51.97 -28.66
C SER A 5 2.95 51.12 -29.93
N LEU A 6 1.85 50.38 -30.12
CA LEU A 6 1.64 49.49 -31.27
C LEU A 6 0.83 50.18 -32.38
N ASN A 7 1.24 50.01 -33.64
CA ASN A 7 0.43 50.47 -34.77
C ASN A 7 -0.83 49.60 -34.94
N GLY A 8 -1.84 50.08 -35.69
CA GLY A 8 -3.12 49.38 -35.83
C GLY A 8 -3.06 47.97 -36.44
N GLU A 9 -2.03 47.65 -37.22
CA GLU A 9 -1.79 46.32 -37.80
C GLU A 9 -1.09 45.40 -36.80
N GLN A 10 -0.13 45.92 -36.04
CA GLN A 10 0.51 45.21 -34.93
C GLN A 10 -0.50 44.87 -33.81
N LEU A 11 -1.47 45.76 -33.56
CA LEU A 11 -2.53 45.52 -32.59
C LEU A 11 -3.47 44.39 -33.03
N ARG A 12 -3.84 44.32 -34.32
CA ARG A 12 -4.65 43.21 -34.86
C ARG A 12 -3.91 41.87 -34.80
N LEU A 13 -2.62 41.85 -35.13
CA LEU A 13 -1.79 40.64 -35.04
C LEU A 13 -1.65 40.17 -33.59
N ALA A 14 -1.48 41.09 -32.64
CA ALA A 14 -1.41 40.77 -31.22
C ALA A 14 -2.74 40.20 -30.69
N ILE A 15 -3.89 40.75 -31.13
CA ILE A 15 -5.21 40.23 -30.77
C ILE A 15 -5.43 38.83 -31.36
N ALA A 16 -5.13 38.61 -32.65
CA ALA A 16 -5.27 37.31 -33.29
C ALA A 16 -4.37 36.24 -32.65
N GLN A 17 -3.16 36.62 -32.21
CA GLN A 17 -2.26 35.73 -31.48
C GLN A 17 -2.79 35.43 -30.06
N ALA A 18 -3.33 36.42 -29.35
CA ALA A 18 -3.93 36.22 -28.03
C ALA A 18 -5.17 35.31 -28.10
N GLU A 19 -6.02 35.44 -29.11
CA GLU A 19 -7.16 34.55 -29.35
C GLU A 19 -6.71 33.10 -29.59
N LYS A 20 -5.62 32.92 -30.35
CA LYS A 20 -5.01 31.60 -30.57
C LYS A 20 -4.45 31.01 -29.28
N ASP A 21 -3.78 31.81 -28.47
CA ASP A 21 -3.21 31.38 -27.18
C ASP A 21 -4.29 31.02 -26.16
N ILE A 22 -5.41 31.76 -26.13
CA ILE A 22 -6.60 31.43 -25.33
C ILE A 22 -7.18 30.07 -25.76
N ALA A 23 -7.32 29.83 -27.07
CA ALA A 23 -7.82 28.56 -27.58
C ALA A 23 -6.89 27.38 -27.24
N VAL A 24 -5.57 27.60 -27.25
CA VAL A 24 -4.58 26.58 -26.81
C VAL A 24 -4.68 26.33 -25.32
N TYR A 25 -4.81 27.37 -24.50
CA TYR A 25 -4.97 27.26 -23.06
C TYR A 25 -6.24 26.49 -22.66
N GLU A 26 -7.38 26.77 -23.29
CA GLU A 26 -8.63 26.05 -23.11
C GLU A 26 -8.47 24.54 -23.40
N ARG A 27 -7.78 24.20 -24.50
CA ARG A 27 -7.49 22.80 -24.86
C ARG A 27 -6.57 22.12 -23.85
N LEU A 28 -5.53 22.80 -23.39
CA LEU A 28 -4.61 22.27 -22.36
C LEU A 28 -5.33 22.06 -21.03
N LYS A 29 -6.23 22.98 -20.65
CA LYS A 29 -7.08 22.86 -19.46
C LYS A 29 -8.03 21.66 -19.56
N ALA A 30 -8.63 21.43 -20.73
CA ALA A 30 -9.46 20.25 -20.98
C ALA A 30 -8.64 18.94 -20.93
N ALA A 31 -7.44 18.93 -21.53
CA ALA A 31 -6.53 17.79 -21.48
C ALA A 31 -6.07 17.47 -20.05
N GLY A 32 -5.78 18.49 -19.23
CA GLY A 32 -5.45 18.31 -17.81
C GLY A 32 -6.59 17.70 -17.00
N LYS A 33 -7.85 18.09 -17.26
CA LYS A 33 -9.02 17.47 -16.64
C LYS A 33 -9.18 16.00 -17.06
N LEU A 34 -8.98 15.69 -18.34
CA LEU A 34 -9.03 14.31 -18.85
C LEU A 34 -7.95 13.43 -18.21
N LEU A 35 -6.73 13.97 -18.07
CA LEU A 35 -5.62 13.26 -17.43
C LEU A 35 -5.91 12.98 -15.95
N ALA A 36 -6.48 13.95 -15.24
CA ALA A 36 -6.90 13.75 -13.85
C ALA A 36 -8.00 12.67 -13.73
N SER A 37 -8.98 12.65 -14.62
CA SER A 37 -10.02 11.60 -14.62
C SER A 37 -9.46 10.22 -14.93
N LEU A 38 -8.53 10.12 -15.90
CA LEU A 38 -7.88 8.85 -16.25
C LEU A 38 -6.98 8.33 -15.12
N GLN A 39 -6.28 9.22 -14.41
CA GLN A 39 -5.49 8.85 -13.23
C GLN A 39 -6.37 8.35 -12.08
N ALA A 40 -7.51 9.00 -11.83
CA ALA A 40 -8.47 8.56 -10.82
C ALA A 40 -9.04 7.18 -11.16
N GLU A 41 -9.40 6.95 -12.43
CA GLU A 41 -9.87 5.65 -12.92
C GLU A 41 -8.80 4.57 -12.82
N GLN A 42 -7.56 4.88 -13.22
CA GLN A 42 -6.43 3.95 -13.10
C GLN A 42 -6.15 3.57 -11.65
N LYS A 43 -6.18 4.55 -10.73
CA LYS A 43 -6.04 4.28 -9.29
C LYS A 43 -7.15 3.37 -8.77
N GLY A 44 -8.40 3.61 -9.19
CA GLY A 44 -9.53 2.75 -8.84
C GLY A 44 -9.37 1.31 -9.36
N ARG A 45 -8.89 1.14 -10.59
CA ARG A 45 -8.61 -0.19 -11.18
C ARG A 45 -7.49 -0.93 -10.45
N VAL A 46 -6.41 -0.24 -10.08
CA VAL A 46 -5.30 -0.83 -9.30
C VAL A 46 -5.80 -1.31 -7.94
N GLN A 47 -6.57 -0.50 -7.22
CA GLN A 47 -7.14 -0.89 -5.93
C GLN A 47 -8.09 -2.08 -6.05
N ALA A 48 -8.93 -2.11 -7.09
CA ALA A 48 -9.83 -3.25 -7.34
C ALA A 48 -9.04 -4.53 -7.65
N TYR A 49 -7.98 -4.43 -8.45
CA TYR A 49 -7.11 -5.56 -8.77
C TYR A 49 -6.35 -6.08 -7.53
N GLU A 50 -5.82 -5.18 -6.69
CA GLU A 50 -5.16 -5.55 -5.43
C GLU A 50 -6.12 -6.27 -4.47
N ALA A 51 -7.36 -5.79 -4.35
CA ALA A 51 -8.39 -6.44 -3.55
C ALA A 51 -8.77 -7.83 -4.10
N GLU A 52 -8.85 -7.98 -5.42
CA GLU A 52 -9.14 -9.27 -6.06
C GLU A 52 -8.01 -10.29 -5.83
N GLN A 53 -6.75 -9.86 -5.98
CA GLN A 53 -5.58 -10.72 -5.70
C GLN A 53 -5.52 -11.12 -4.22
N ALA A 54 -5.83 -10.21 -3.30
CA ALA A 54 -5.88 -10.50 -1.87
C ALA A 54 -6.96 -11.55 -1.55
N ASN A 55 -8.17 -11.38 -2.10
CA ASN A 55 -9.27 -12.33 -1.90
C ASN A 55 -8.95 -13.72 -2.47
N LYS A 56 -8.28 -13.78 -3.63
CA LYS A 56 -7.86 -15.06 -4.22
C LYS A 56 -6.82 -15.76 -3.35
N LEU A 57 -5.82 -15.00 -2.89
CA LEU A 57 -4.77 -15.51 -2.01
C LEU A 57 -5.35 -15.99 -0.67
N GLU A 58 -6.32 -15.25 -0.10
CA GLU A 58 -6.97 -15.63 1.15
C GLU A 58 -7.75 -16.96 1.02
N ARG A 59 -8.43 -17.18 -0.11
CA ARG A 59 -9.10 -18.46 -0.39
C ARG A 59 -8.11 -19.60 -0.57
N GLU A 60 -7.01 -19.37 -1.28
CA GLU A 60 -5.97 -20.37 -1.47
C GLU A 60 -5.33 -20.73 -0.12
N ILE A 61 -5.00 -19.73 0.71
CA ILE A 61 -4.42 -19.93 2.05
C ILE A 61 -5.41 -20.55 3.03
N ALA A 62 -6.72 -20.34 2.90
CA ALA A 62 -7.72 -20.98 3.76
C ALA A 62 -7.68 -22.51 3.70
N ARG A 63 -7.20 -23.09 2.58
CA ARG A 63 -6.92 -24.52 2.42
C ARG A 63 -5.75 -25.01 3.28
N TRP A 64 -4.86 -24.11 3.70
CA TRP A 64 -3.66 -24.41 4.45
C TRP A 64 -3.80 -24.03 5.93
N ASP A 65 -3.40 -24.93 6.83
CA ASP A 65 -3.25 -24.65 8.26
C ASP A 65 -1.81 -24.28 8.59
N VAL A 66 -1.64 -23.10 9.18
CA VAL A 66 -0.36 -22.68 9.78
C VAL A 66 -0.14 -23.51 11.04
N ARG A 67 0.94 -24.30 11.05
CA ARG A 67 1.29 -25.18 12.17
C ARG A 67 2.41 -24.60 13.03
N GLU A 68 3.39 -23.97 12.41
CA GLU A 68 4.56 -23.45 13.12
C GLU A 68 5.03 -22.14 12.50
N ILE A 69 5.53 -21.25 13.35
CA ILE A 69 6.18 -20.00 12.95
C ILE A 69 7.55 -19.97 13.64
N ALA A 70 8.58 -20.36 12.89
CA ALA A 70 9.96 -20.42 13.35
C ALA A 70 10.73 -19.15 12.96
N HIS A 71 11.85 -18.91 13.64
CA HIS A 71 12.79 -17.87 13.24
C HIS A 71 13.75 -18.46 12.20
N ASP A 72 13.98 -17.75 11.08
CA ASP A 72 15.04 -18.07 10.14
C ASP A 72 16.37 -17.55 10.69
N PRO A 73 17.30 -18.43 11.12
CA PRO A 73 18.58 -17.99 11.66
C PRO A 73 19.51 -17.38 10.60
N LYS A 74 19.19 -17.52 9.30
CA LYS A 74 20.01 -17.04 8.18
C LYS A 74 19.47 -15.76 7.52
N ALA A 75 18.34 -15.23 8.01
CA ALA A 75 17.75 -14.03 7.45
C ALA A 75 18.64 -12.80 7.69
N ALA A 76 19.08 -12.17 6.59
CA ALA A 76 19.88 -10.95 6.62
C ALA A 76 19.03 -9.69 6.94
N ASP A 77 17.71 -9.81 6.87
CA ASP A 77 16.77 -8.71 7.14
C ASP A 77 16.76 -8.39 8.65
N PRO A 78 16.90 -7.11 9.06
CA PRO A 78 16.82 -6.72 10.47
C PRO A 78 15.39 -6.82 11.06
N THR A 79 14.36 -6.94 10.23
CA THR A 79 12.95 -6.91 10.66
C THR A 79 12.47 -8.26 11.22
N LEU A 80 11.50 -8.22 12.13
CA LEU A 80 11.01 -9.43 12.80
C LEU A 80 10.20 -10.30 11.84
N LEU A 81 9.46 -9.70 10.92
CA LEU A 81 8.73 -10.41 9.85
C LEU A 81 9.69 -11.03 8.83
N GLY A 82 10.75 -10.32 8.45
CA GLY A 82 11.77 -10.83 7.53
C GLY A 82 12.56 -12.03 8.11
N ARG A 83 12.48 -12.28 9.42
CA ARG A 83 13.18 -13.41 10.05
C ARG A 83 12.27 -14.60 10.31
N ARG A 84 11.13 -14.75 9.62
CA ARG A 84 10.16 -15.81 9.92
C ARG A 84 10.02 -16.83 8.79
N LEU A 85 10.02 -18.10 9.20
CA LEU A 85 9.59 -19.23 8.40
C LEU A 85 8.24 -19.69 8.93
N VAL A 86 7.28 -19.89 8.03
CA VAL A 86 5.95 -20.37 8.36
C VAL A 86 5.79 -21.75 7.77
N THR A 87 5.55 -22.75 8.63
CA THR A 87 5.21 -24.10 8.21
C THR A 87 3.70 -24.22 8.11
N MET A 88 3.24 -24.55 6.91
CA MET A 88 1.84 -24.67 6.54
C MET A 88 1.54 -26.11 6.12
N VAL A 89 0.34 -26.59 6.42
CA VAL A 89 -0.11 -27.94 6.07
C VAL A 89 -1.41 -27.83 5.29
N ASP A 90 -1.44 -28.37 4.08
CA ASP A 90 -2.67 -28.48 3.29
C ASP A 90 -3.65 -29.40 4.01
N LYS A 91 -4.85 -28.90 4.31
CA LYS A 91 -5.90 -29.62 5.03
C LYS A 91 -6.42 -30.84 4.28
N GLU A 92 -6.36 -30.81 2.95
CA GLU A 92 -6.91 -31.88 2.11
C GLU A 92 -5.89 -32.97 1.83
N THR A 93 -4.64 -32.58 1.53
CA THR A 93 -3.59 -33.52 1.11
C THR A 93 -2.63 -33.90 2.23
N GLY A 94 -2.62 -33.17 3.35
CA GLY A 94 -1.66 -33.33 4.45
C GLY A 94 -0.24 -32.89 4.08
N ARG A 95 -0.03 -32.31 2.88
CA ARG A 95 1.27 -31.84 2.42
C ARG A 95 1.75 -30.68 3.28
N THR A 96 3.00 -30.75 3.73
CA THR A 96 3.64 -29.71 4.52
C THR A 96 4.56 -28.87 3.64
N GLU A 97 4.44 -27.55 3.72
CA GLU A 97 5.32 -26.59 3.06
C GLU A 97 5.86 -25.58 4.05
N THR A 98 7.09 -25.14 3.85
CA THR A 98 7.71 -24.08 4.67
C THR A 98 7.98 -22.88 3.79
N VAL A 99 7.38 -21.75 4.15
CA VAL A 99 7.42 -20.51 3.38
C VAL A 99 8.19 -19.47 4.17
N SER A 100 9.15 -18.80 3.52
CA SER A 100 9.81 -17.63 4.09
C SER A 100 8.96 -16.38 3.86
N LEU A 101 8.85 -15.53 4.87
CA LEU A 101 8.16 -14.24 4.74
C LEU A 101 9.03 -13.15 4.10
N ILE A 102 10.29 -13.46 3.80
CA ILE A 102 11.24 -12.55 3.13
C ILE A 102 10.78 -12.27 1.70
N GLY A 103 10.77 -11.00 1.31
CA GLY A 103 10.41 -10.59 -0.06
C GLY A 103 8.91 -10.63 -0.37
N LEU A 104 8.07 -11.10 0.56
CA LEU A 104 6.62 -11.03 0.43
C LEU A 104 6.11 -9.61 0.74
N THR A 105 5.00 -9.22 0.12
CA THR A 105 4.34 -7.95 0.44
C THR A 105 3.67 -8.01 1.81
N SER A 106 3.42 -6.85 2.43
CA SER A 106 2.67 -6.73 3.69
C SER A 106 1.34 -7.50 3.67
N TYR A 107 0.62 -7.44 2.56
CA TYR A 107 -0.64 -8.16 2.37
C TYR A 107 -0.47 -9.68 2.32
N GLN A 108 0.55 -10.17 1.60
CA GLN A 108 0.84 -11.61 1.55
C GLN A 108 1.27 -12.15 2.92
N LYS A 109 2.10 -11.39 3.66
CA LYS A 109 2.48 -11.71 5.03
C LYS A 109 1.24 -11.79 5.94
N ALA A 110 0.34 -10.81 5.84
CA ALA A 110 -0.90 -10.76 6.62
C ALA A 110 -1.79 -11.99 6.36
N ALA A 111 -1.97 -12.36 5.10
CA ALA A 111 -2.80 -13.50 4.70
C ALA A 111 -2.21 -14.82 5.22
N ILE A 112 -0.90 -15.06 5.05
CA ILE A 112 -0.22 -16.26 5.55
C ILE A 112 -0.32 -16.36 7.07
N LEU A 113 -0.11 -15.24 7.78
CA LEU A 113 -0.12 -15.20 9.23
C LEU A 113 -1.53 -15.15 9.84
N ARG A 114 -2.58 -15.19 9.00
CA ARG A 114 -3.99 -15.08 9.42
C ARG A 114 -4.27 -13.82 10.25
N VAL A 115 -3.58 -12.73 9.92
CA VAL A 115 -3.87 -11.40 10.48
C VAL A 115 -5.23 -10.95 9.93
N PRO A 116 -6.10 -10.33 10.75
CA PRO A 116 -7.33 -9.74 10.23
C PRO A 116 -7.02 -8.76 9.10
N HIS A 117 -7.89 -8.77 8.08
CA HIS A 117 -7.79 -7.92 6.89
C HIS A 117 -7.73 -6.42 7.23
N THR A 118 -8.24 -6.05 8.42
CA THR A 118 -8.11 -4.73 9.02
C THR A 118 -7.36 -4.82 10.34
N ILE A 119 -6.17 -4.23 10.37
CA ILE A 119 -5.42 -4.00 11.62
C ILE A 119 -6.15 -2.91 12.42
N PRO A 120 -6.32 -3.06 13.75
CA PRO A 120 -6.89 -2.02 14.61
C PRO A 120 -6.25 -0.63 14.41
N ALA A 121 -7.08 0.42 14.41
CA ALA A 121 -6.65 1.79 14.08
C ALA A 121 -5.61 2.36 15.07
N ASP A 122 -5.65 1.92 16.33
CA ASP A 122 -4.66 2.23 17.37
C ASP A 122 -3.28 1.68 17.04
N ILE A 123 -3.19 0.47 16.47
CA ILE A 123 -1.92 -0.11 16.02
C ILE A 123 -1.41 0.57 14.75
N LEU A 124 -2.31 0.92 13.82
CA LEU A 124 -1.97 1.66 12.61
C LEU A 124 -1.44 3.06 12.94
N ALA A 125 -2.02 3.75 13.92
CA ALA A 125 -1.58 5.08 14.34
C ALA A 125 -0.18 5.10 14.97
N LEU A 126 0.29 3.95 15.46
CA LEU A 126 1.61 3.80 16.09
C LEU A 126 2.70 3.37 15.10
N ALA A 127 2.38 3.18 13.81
CA ALA A 127 3.28 2.65 12.82
C ALA A 127 3.40 3.57 11.60
N ASP A 128 4.65 3.89 11.22
CA ASP A 128 4.92 4.74 10.05
C ASP A 128 4.75 4.00 8.71
N THR A 129 4.73 2.66 8.75
CA THR A 129 4.59 1.81 7.56
C THR A 129 3.64 0.63 7.80
N PRO A 130 3.02 0.07 6.75
CA PRO A 130 2.16 -1.11 6.87
C PRO A 130 2.88 -2.35 7.45
N ASP A 131 4.14 -2.55 7.08
CA ASP A 131 4.97 -3.64 7.63
C ASP A 131 5.21 -3.44 9.13
N ALA A 132 5.51 -2.22 9.59
CA ALA A 132 5.65 -1.93 11.01
C ALA A 132 4.34 -2.13 11.78
N ALA A 133 3.19 -1.83 11.17
CA ALA A 133 1.88 -2.08 11.77
C ALA A 133 1.61 -3.58 11.94
N LEU A 134 1.94 -4.39 10.92
CA LEU A 134 1.83 -5.84 10.97
C LEU A 134 2.74 -6.44 12.05
N GLU A 135 3.98 -5.99 12.15
CA GLU A 135 4.91 -6.43 13.20
C GLU A 135 4.37 -6.14 14.60
N ARG A 136 3.90 -4.91 14.82
CA ARG A 136 3.32 -4.48 16.10
C ARG A 136 2.06 -5.27 16.43
N TRP A 137 1.20 -5.53 15.44
CA TRP A 137 0.02 -6.36 15.61
C TRP A 137 0.39 -7.80 16.01
N LEU A 138 1.37 -8.41 15.34
CA LEU A 138 1.81 -9.76 15.67
C LEU A 138 2.39 -9.85 17.08
N ILE A 139 3.15 -8.83 17.51
CA ILE A 139 3.66 -8.74 18.87
C ILE A 139 2.49 -8.65 19.87
N ALA A 140 1.48 -7.83 19.60
CA ALA A 140 0.30 -7.67 20.45
C ALA A 140 -0.58 -8.93 20.51
N ALA A 141 -0.84 -9.57 19.36
CA ALA A 141 -1.65 -10.78 19.24
C ALA A 141 -1.00 -11.98 19.95
N ARG A 142 0.32 -12.14 19.81
CA ARG A 142 1.09 -13.21 20.46
C ARG A 142 1.19 -13.03 21.99
N ARG A 143 0.99 -11.81 22.48
CA ARG A 143 0.97 -11.46 23.91
C ARG A 143 -0.41 -11.59 24.56
N GLY A 144 -1.46 -11.90 23.78
CA GLY A 144 -2.79 -12.21 24.29
C GLY A 144 -3.32 -11.20 25.31
N PHE A 145 -3.88 -10.07 24.86
CA PHE A 145 -4.96 -9.42 25.61
C PHE A 145 -4.66 -9.10 27.09
N LEU A 146 -3.69 -8.24 27.46
CA LEU A 146 -3.56 -7.83 28.87
C LEU A 146 -3.08 -6.40 29.06
N ALA A 147 -3.80 -5.70 29.94
CA ALA A 147 -3.63 -4.32 30.39
C ALA A 147 -2.32 -4.04 31.18
N GLU A 148 -1.27 -4.83 30.98
CA GLU A 148 -0.02 -4.77 31.75
C GLU A 148 1.20 -4.26 30.95
N ASP A 149 1.07 -4.09 29.62
CA ASP A 149 2.16 -3.60 28.74
C ASP A 149 2.45 -2.08 28.86
N ARG A 150 1.84 -1.40 29.85
CA ARG A 150 2.30 -0.08 30.32
C ARG A 150 3.80 -0.08 30.68
N ALA A 151 4.36 -1.24 31.05
CA ALA A 151 5.76 -1.36 31.44
C ALA A 151 6.76 -1.34 30.25
N TYR A 152 6.39 -1.82 29.04
CA TYR A 152 7.37 -1.97 27.95
C TYR A 152 7.51 -0.72 27.08
N VAL A 153 6.44 0.07 26.92
CA VAL A 153 6.50 1.40 26.28
C VAL A 153 7.36 2.37 27.12
N SER A 154 7.50 2.16 28.43
CA SER A 154 8.37 2.97 29.29
C SER A 154 9.88 2.67 29.18
N LYS A 155 10.28 1.64 28.42
CA LYS A 155 11.71 1.30 28.24
C LYS A 155 12.35 1.90 26.99
N PHE A 156 11.57 2.60 26.15
CA PHE A 156 12.06 3.22 24.92
C PHE A 156 11.61 4.70 24.75
N LEU A 157 11.29 5.37 25.85
CA LEU A 157 11.28 6.84 25.97
C LEU A 157 12.50 7.30 26.76
#